data_AF-A0A4Q5QFJ0-F1
#
_entry.id   AF-A0A4Q5QFJ0-F1
#
_cell.length_a   1.000
_cell.length_b   1.000
_cell.length_c   1.000
_cell.angle_alpha   90.00
_cell.angle_beta   90.00
_cell.angle_gamma   90.00
#
_symmetry.space_group_name_H-M   'P 1'
#
loop_
_entity.id
_entity.type
_entity.pdbx_description
1 polymer ?
#
loop_
_entity_poly.entity_id
_entity_poly.type
_entity_poly.pdbx_seq_one_letter_code
_entity_poly.pdbx_strand_id
1 'polypeptide(L)' 'MQKIKWGIIGCGDVTEKKSGPAFNKVPDSELVAVMRRNATQAE' A
#
# COMPACT_ATOMS: atom_id res chain seq x y z
N MET A 1 9.44 18.85 2.57
CA MET A 1 8.22 18.59 1.78
C MET A 1 7.38 17.57 2.55
N GLN A 2 6.05 17.71 2.61
CA GLN A 2 5.20 16.75 3.33
C GLN A 2 4.84 15.58 2.41
N LYS A 3 5.00 14.35 2.89
CA LYS A 3 4.64 13.14 2.15
C LYS A 3 3.12 12.92 2.15
N ILE A 4 2.58 12.50 1.01
CA ILE A 4 1.21 12.03 0.88
C ILE A 4 1.13 10.59 1.44
N LYS A 5 0.19 10.38 2.36
CA LYS A 5 -0.02 9.09 3.02
C LYS A 5 -1.18 8.34 2.39
N TRP A 6 -0.93 7.09 1.98
CA TRP A 6 -1.90 6.26 1.28
C TRP A 6 -2.36 5.08 2.13
N GLY A 7 -3.59 4.64 1.86
CA GLY A 7 -4.14 3.37 2.35
C GLY A 7 -4.72 2.56 1.19
N ILE A 8 -4.52 1.24 1.20
CA ILE A 8 -5.07 0.33 0.17
C ILE A 8 -6.08 -0.62 0.81
N ILE A 9 -7.27 -0.72 0.21
CA ILE A 9 -8.29 -1.72 0.56
C ILE A 9 -8.26 -2.81 -0.50
N GLY A 10 -7.96 -4.04 -0.09
CA GLY A 10 -7.79 -5.17 -0.99
C GLY A 10 -6.36 -5.28 -1.48
N CYS A 11 -5.58 -6.09 -0.78
CA CYS A 11 -4.26 -6.49 -1.21
C CYS A 11 -4.38 -7.89 -1.84
N GLY A 12 -4.37 -7.98 -3.16
CA GLY A 12 -4.19 -9.23 -3.90
C GLY A 12 -2.95 -9.13 -4.79
N ASP A 13 -2.78 -10.06 -5.73
CA ASP A 13 -1.60 -10.12 -6.61
C ASP A 13 -1.21 -8.79 -7.24
N VAL A 14 -2.18 -8.03 -7.77
CA VAL A 14 -1.91 -6.73 -8.40
C VAL A 14 -1.37 -5.72 -7.39
N THR A 15 -1.94 -5.69 -6.19
CA THR A 15 -1.49 -4.80 -5.13
C THR A 15 -0.09 -5.18 -4.67
N GLU A 16 0.20 -6.46 -4.48
CA GLU A 16 1.51 -6.92 -4.00
C GLU A 16 2.62 -6.72 -5.03
N LYS A 17 2.35 -7.03 -6.30
CA LYS A 17 3.38 -7.04 -7.35
C LYS A 17 3.52 -5.68 -8.05
N LYS A 18 2.48 -4.86 -8.07
CA LYS A 18 2.43 -3.62 -8.87
C LYS A 18 2.07 -2.38 -8.05
N SER A 19 0.85 -2.30 -7.54
CA SER A 19 0.31 -1.03 -6.99
C SER A 19 0.93 -0.64 -5.66
N GLY A 20 1.10 -1.60 -4.74
CA GLY A 20 1.72 -1.37 -3.42
C GLY A 20 3.14 -0.83 -3.52
N PRO A 21 4.05 -1.50 -4.26
CA PRO A 21 5.41 -1.00 -4.45
C PRO A 21 5.50 0.38 -5.11
N ALA A 22 4.52 0.77 -5.94
CA ALA A 22 4.53 2.06 -6.63
C ALA A 22 4.48 3.24 -5.64
N PHE A 23 3.71 3.14 -4.55
CA PHE A 23 3.57 4.21 -3.57
C PHE A 23 4.86 4.56 -2.84
N ASN A 24 5.81 3.63 -2.74
CA ASN A 24 7.12 3.87 -2.12
C ASN A 24 8.21 4.24 -3.14
N LYS A 25 7.93 4.12 -4.45
CA LYS A 25 8.84 4.53 -5.53
C LYS A 25 8.65 5.98 -5.96
N VAL A 26 7.45 6.51 -5.76
CA VAL A 26 7.12 7.90 -6.12
C VAL A 26 7.65 8.84 -5.01
N PRO A 27 8.37 9.92 -5.37
CA PRO A 27 8.78 10.93 -4.40
C PRO A 27 7.60 11.51 -3.62
N ASP A 28 7.83 11.85 -2.35
CA ASP A 28 6.82 12.43 -1.46
C ASP A 28 5.54 11.60 -1.31
N SER A 29 5.65 10.27 -1.48
CA SER A 29 4.56 9.32 -1.33
C SER A 29 4.96 8.20 -0.36
N GLU A 30 4.00 7.73 0.44
CA GLU A 30 4.21 6.65 1.40
C GLU A 30 2.92 5.86 1.62
N LEU A 31 3.00 4.52 1.51
CA LEU A 31 1.91 3.62 1.87
C LEU A 31 1.97 3.33 3.38
N VAL A 32 0.97 3.76 4.14
CA VAL A 32 0.97 3.68 5.61
C VAL A 32 -0.05 2.70 6.17
N ALA A 33 -0.98 2.22 5.33
CA ALA A 33 -2.01 1.28 5.75
C ALA A 33 -2.41 0.35 4.61
N VAL A 34 -2.71 -0.90 4.96
CA VAL A 34 -3.32 -1.88 4.09
C VAL A 34 -4.46 -2.57 4.82
N MET A 35 -5.48 -2.95 4.08
CA MET A 35 -6.60 -3.74 4.60
C MET A 35 -6.79 -4.99 3.74
N ARG A 36 -6.96 -6.11 4.42
CA ARG A 36 -7.49 -7.34 3.83
C ARG A 36 -8.64 -7.88 4.68
N ARG A 37 -9.48 -8.70 4.04
CA ARG A 37 -10.50 -9.48 4.74
C ARG A 37 -9.87 -10.42 5.78
N ASN A 38 -8.74 -11.04 5.44
CA ASN A 38 -8.00 -11.90 6.32
C ASN A 38 -6.89 -11.10 7.01
N ALA A 39 -7.00 -10.95 8.34
CA ALA A 39 -6.04 -10.20 9.15
C ALA A 39 -4.62 -10.77 9.05
N THR A 40 -4.46 -12.09 8.99
CA THR A 40 -3.12 -12.72 8.92
C THR A 40 -2.37 -12.43 7.63
N GLN A 41 -3.07 -11.98 6.58
CA GLN A 41 -2.45 -11.58 5.31
C GLN A 41 -2.22 -10.06 5.23
N ALA A 42 -2.62 -9.30 6.24
CA ALA A 42 -2.48 -7.84 6.32
C ALA A 42 -1.41 -7.38 7.33
N GLU A 43 -0.92 -8.28 8.19
CA GLU A 43 0.26 -8.10 9.04
C GLU A 43 1.55 -8.10 8.22
#